data_AF-A0A852MJ71-F1
#
_entry.id   AF-A0A852MJ71-F1
#
_cell.length_a   1.000
_cell.length_b   1.000
_cell.length_c   1.000
_cell.angle_alpha   90.00
_cell.angle_beta   90.00
_cell.angle_gamma   90.00
#
_symmetry.space_group_name_H-M   'P 1'
#
loop_
_entity.id
_entity.type
_entity.pdbx_description
1 polymer ?
#
loop_
_entity_poly.entity_id
_entity_poly.type
_entity_poly.pdbx_seq_one_letter_code
_entity_poly.pdbx_strand_id
1 'polypeptide(L)' 'GEVRCTLEGGFPLRLEKTFKDYYRVVTSRDLDREEVSEYNVTVRAEDGGSPPRRSSAVLALRVLDVNDN' A
#
# COMPACT_ATOMS: atom_id res chain seq x y z
N GLY A 1 1.95 -18.59 -10.24
CA GLY A 1 0.60 -18.54 -9.67
C GLY A 1 0.17 -17.09 -9.65
N GLU A 2 -1.10 -16.79 -9.88
CA GLU A 2 -1.59 -15.42 -9.78
C GLU A 2 -1.79 -15.06 -8.31
N VAL A 3 -1.07 -14.05 -7.82
CA VAL A 3 -1.21 -13.50 -6.47
C VAL A 3 -1.83 -12.11 -6.61
N ARG A 4 -2.95 -11.91 -5.92
CA ARG A 4 -3.68 -10.64 -5.92
C ARG A 4 -3.33 -9.87 -4.65
N CYS A 5 -2.73 -8.69 -4.81
CA CYS A 5 -2.47 -7.79 -3.70
C CYS A 5 -3.49 -6.64 -3.69
N THR A 6 -3.99 -6.30 -2.51
CA THR A 6 -4.97 -5.24 -2.26
C THR A 6 -4.54 -4.40 -1.07
N LEU A 7 -4.77 -3.09 -1.11
CA LEU A 7 -4.61 -2.23 0.06
C LEU A 7 -5.92 -2.20 0.85
N GLU A 8 -5.82 -2.48 2.14
CA GLU A 8 -6.87 -2.27 3.12
C GLU A 8 -6.62 -0.93 3.81
N GLY A 9 -7.59 -0.03 3.69
CA GLY A 9 -7.54 1.32 4.24
C GLY A 9 -8.07 2.35 3.25
N GLY A 10 -8.99 3.21 3.70
CA GLY A 10 -9.59 4.30 2.92
C GLY A 10 -8.66 5.52 2.77
N PHE A 11 -7.37 5.28 2.53
CA PHE A 11 -6.36 6.32 2.41
C PHE A 11 -6.25 6.80 0.96
N PRO A 12 -5.70 8.00 0.69
CA PRO A 12 -5.39 8.48 -0.65
C PRO A 12 -4.18 7.76 -1.26
N LEU A 13 -4.15 6.44 -1.18
CA LEU A 13 -3.08 5.57 -1.62
C LEU A 13 -3.67 4.45 -2.47
N ARG A 14 -2.99 4.12 -3.57
CA ARG A 14 -3.39 3.06 -4.49
C ARG A 14 -2.23 2.13 -4.75
N LEU A 15 -2.57 0.85 -4.97
CA LEU A 15 -1.60 -0.17 -5.33
C LEU A 15 -1.57 -0.29 -6.85
N GLU A 16 -0.42 -0.07 -7.45
CA GLU A 16 -0.20 -0.31 -8.87
C GLU A 16 0.61 -1.59 -9.05
N LYS A 17 0.03 -2.55 -9.77
CA LYS A 17 0.79 -3.71 -10.23
C LYS A 17 1.79 -3.22 -11.28
N THR A 18 3.08 -3.43 -11.00
CA THR A 18 4.18 -3.11 -11.92
C THR A 18 4.58 -4.40 -12.66
N PHE A 19 5.78 -4.48 -13.21
CA PHE A 19 6.28 -5.67 -13.91
C PHE A 19 6.39 -6.89 -12.96
N LYS A 20 5.95 -8.05 -13.45
CA LYS A 20 5.95 -9.35 -12.75
C LYS A 20 5.11 -9.35 -11.46
N ASP A 21 5.77 -9.54 -10.32
CA ASP A 21 5.20 -9.72 -8.97
C ASP A 21 5.45 -8.50 -8.07
N TYR A 22 5.92 -7.39 -8.66
CA TYR A 22 6.14 -6.15 -7.94
C TYR A 22 4.89 -5.28 -7.92
N TYR A 23 4.59 -4.75 -6.76
CA TYR A 23 3.55 -3.75 -6.55
C TYR A 23 4.19 -2.46 -6.05
N ARG A 24 3.71 -1.34 -6.58
CA ARG A 24 4.13 -0.01 -6.15
C ARG A 24 2.95 0.67 -5.48
N VAL A 25 3.19 1.21 -4.29
CA VAL A 25 2.23 2.10 -3.63
C VAL A 25 2.45 3.48 -4.20
N VAL A 26 1.40 4.08 -4.75
CA VAL A 26 1.42 5.46 -5.24
C VAL A 26 0.32 6.26 -4.55
N THR A 27 0.59 7.53 -4.34
CA THR A 27 -0.39 8.48 -3.81
C THR A 27 -1.42 8.80 -4.88
N SER A 28 -2.71 8.67 -4.54
CA SER A 28 -3.80 9.01 -5.45
C SER A 28 -4.16 10.50 -5.39
N ARG A 29 -3.72 11.19 -4.34
CA ARG A 29 -3.87 12.63 -4.10
C ARG A 29 -2.64 13.17 -3.40
N ASP A 30 -2.51 14.49 -3.37
CA ASP A 30 -1.49 15.17 -2.58
C ASP A 30 -1.63 14.77 -1.11
N LEU A 31 -0.51 14.41 -0.48
CA LEU A 31 -0.47 14.11 0.94
C LEU A 31 -0.16 15.40 1.67
N ASP A 32 -1.09 15.82 2.52
CA ASP A 32 -0.88 16.96 3.41
C ASP A 32 -0.44 16.45 4.78
N ARG A 33 0.78 16.81 5.18
CA ARG A 33 1.33 16.47 6.50
C ARG A 33 0.54 17.12 7.63
N GLU A 34 -0.07 18.29 7.41
CA GLU A 34 -0.89 18.97 8.43
C GLU A 34 -2.18 18.20 8.71
N GLU A 35 -2.72 17.51 7.72
CA GLU A 35 -3.90 16.64 7.89
C GLU A 35 -3.49 15.27 8.46
N VAL A 36 -2.51 14.61 7.84
CA VAL A 36 -2.04 13.29 8.24
C VAL A 36 -0.52 13.16 8.03
N SER A 37 0.20 13.00 9.14
CA SER A 37 1.66 12.84 9.13
C SER A 37 2.14 11.39 8.99
N GLU A 38 1.27 10.41 9.25
CA GLU A 38 1.57 8.99 9.16
C GLU A 38 0.36 8.18 8.66
N TYR A 39 0.59 7.28 7.71
CA TYR A 39 -0.40 6.33 7.20
C TYR A 39 0.04 4.90 7.50
N ASN A 40 -0.80 4.17 8.23
CA ASN A 40 -0.60 2.74 8.49
C ASN A 40 -1.45 1.93 7.51
N VAL A 41 -0.84 1.51 6.40
CA VAL A 41 -1.55 0.89 5.29
C VAL A 41 -1.35 -0.62 5.32
N THR A 42 -2.44 -1.37 5.35
CA THR A 42 -2.35 -2.83 5.36
C THR A 42 -2.42 -3.36 3.94
N VAL A 43 -1.33 -3.97 3.46
CA VAL A 43 -1.31 -4.70 2.18
C VAL A 43 -1.73 -6.13 2.45
N ARG A 44 -2.74 -6.62 1.74
CA ARG A 44 -3.17 -8.02 1.77
C ARG A 44 -2.84 -8.70 0.46
N ALA A 45 -2.19 -9.85 0.52
CA ALA A 45 -1.89 -10.72 -0.60
C ALA A 45 -2.71 -12.01 -0.49
N GLU A 46 -3.32 -12.44 -1.60
CA GLU A 46 -4.11 -13.66 -1.69
C GLU A 46 -3.66 -14.47 -2.90
N ASP A 47 -3.38 -15.76 -2.69
CA ASP A 47 -3.10 -16.69 -3.79
C ASP A 47 -4.38 -17.30 -4.36
N GLY A 48 -4.32 -17.73 -5.63
CA GLY A 48 -5.42 -18.46 -6.28
C GLY A 48 -5.50 -19.95 -5.90
N GLY A 49 -4.98 -20.35 -4.74
CA GLY A 49 -5.01 -21.74 -4.27
C GLY A 49 -6.39 -22.19 -3.78
N SER A 50 -6.55 -23.50 -3.60
CA SER A 50 -7.72 -24.11 -2.95
C SER A 50 -7.24 -25.06 -1.84
N PRO A 51 -7.30 -24.65 -0.55
CA PRO A 51 -7.80 -23.38 -0.03
C PRO A 51 -6.86 -22.19 -0.32
N PRO A 52 -7.39 -20.96 -0.47
CA PRO A 52 -6.57 -19.78 -0.74
C PRO A 52 -5.77 -19.40 0.49
N ARG A 53 -4.46 -19.15 0.32
CA ARG A 53 -3.61 -18.61 1.38
C ARG A 53 -3.60 -17.09 1.28
N ARG A 54 -3.75 -16.46 2.44
CA ARG A 54 -3.83 -15.01 2.59
C ARG A 54 -2.71 -14.57 3.52
N SER A 55 -1.99 -13.53 3.14
CA SER A 55 -0.96 -12.89 3.97
C SER A 55 -1.24 -11.39 4.02
N SER A 56 -0.85 -10.74 5.10
CA SER A 56 -1.02 -9.30 5.26
C SER A 56 0.24 -8.67 5.86
N ALA A 57 0.59 -7.49 5.40
CA ALA A 57 1.71 -6.71 5.88
C ALA A 57 1.27 -5.27 6.14
N VAL A 58 1.74 -4.66 7.22
CA VAL A 58 1.48 -3.25 7.53
C VAL A 58 2.65 -2.42 7.02
N LEU A 59 2.35 -1.40 6.23
CA LEU A 59 3.28 -0.43 5.70
C LEU A 59 3.06 0.90 6.43
N ALA A 60 3.96 1.25 7.33
CA ALA A 60 3.98 2.55 8.00
C ALA A 60 4.64 3.57 7.07
N LEU A 61 3.85 4.47 6.51
CA LEU A 61 4.30 5.56 5.64
C LEU A 61 4.31 6.86 6.42
N ARG A 62 5.48 7.48 6.54
CA ARG A 62 5.63 8.78 7.19
C ARG A 62 5.77 9.87 6.12
N VAL A 63 4.95 10.91 6.22
CA VAL A 63 5.04 12.08 5.34
C VAL A 63 6.19 12.95 5.85
N LEU A 64 7.28 13.00 5.08
CA LEU A 64 8.42 13.87 5.37
C LEU A 64 8.11 15.28 4.89
N ASP A 65 8.54 16.27 5.67
CA ASP A 65 8.41 17.66 5.28
C ASP A 65 9.43 17.97 4.17
N VAL A 66 9.08 18.89 3.28
CA VAL A 66 9.97 19.31 2.17
C VAL A 66 11.25 19.94 2.72
N ASN A 67 11.21 20.43 3.96
CA ASN A 67 12.28 21.19 4.61
C ASN A 67 13.24 20.33 5.49
N ASP A 68 13.16 19.00 5.42
CA ASP A 68 14.11 18.09 6.10
C ASP A 68 15.41 17.83 5.27
N ASN A 69 15.80 18.73 4.34
CA ASN A 69 17.08 18.68 3.61
C ASN A 69 17.84 20.02 3.61
#